data_AF-A0A1Q3WWW4-F1
#
_entry.id   AF-A0A1Q3WWW4-F1
#
_cell.length_a   1.000
_cell.length_b   1.000
_cell.length_c   1.000
_cell.angle_alpha   90.00
_cell.angle_beta   90.00
_cell.angle_gamma   90.00
#
_symmetry.space_group_name_H-M   'P 1'
#
loop_
_entity.id
_entity.type
_entity.pdbx_description
1 polymer ?
#
loop_
_entity_poly.entity_id
_entity_poly.type
_entity_poly.pdbx_seq_one_letter_code
_entity_poly.pdbx_strand_id
1 'polypeptide(L)'
;MWLAFILIIALCWLDYQFFTEGLKAHLMAPQKRRIMHLLLLCCITATGYWGWYRHPMRWIKKLWVFLYLITIFLIGCIGLLQWQYQLFDHNVLDVIFGVRIFFCSPAPFFILYILGRLAGSISPTKQ
;
A
#
# COMPACT_ATOMS: atom_id res chain seq x y z
N MET A 1 -1.41 -13.93 -10.08
CA MET A 1 -1.73 -12.51 -10.32
C MET A 1 -3.17 -12.17 -9.97
N TRP A 2 -4.17 -12.70 -10.68
CA TRP A 2 -5.59 -12.39 -10.40
C TRP A 2 -6.02 -12.71 -8.96
N LEU A 3 -5.58 -13.84 -8.41
CA LEU A 3 -5.81 -14.16 -6.99
C LEU A 3 -5.21 -13.12 -6.04
N ALA A 4 -3.99 -12.64 -6.31
CA ALA A 4 -3.36 -11.60 -5.50
C ALA A 4 -4.10 -10.27 -5.62
N PHE A 5 -4.60 -9.93 -6.81
CA PHE A 5 -5.41 -8.73 -7.03
C PHE A 5 -6.73 -8.79 -6.25
N ILE A 6 -7.45 -9.91 -6.31
CA ILE A 6 -8.68 -10.15 -5.55
C ILE A 6 -8.41 -10.06 -4.04
N LEU A 7 -7.31 -10.65 -3.57
CA LEU A 7 -6.92 -10.56 -2.15
C LEU A 7 -6.60 -9.12 -1.73
N ILE A 8 -5.92 -8.33 -2.57
CA ILE A 8 -5.66 -6.91 -2.29
C ILE A 8 -6.97 -6.12 -2.25
N ILE A 9 -7.92 -6.40 -3.14
CA ILE A 9 -9.26 -5.79 -3.09
C ILE A 9 -9.97 -6.13 -1.78
N ALA A 10 -9.94 -7.39 -1.36
CA ALA A 10 -10.55 -7.83 -0.10
C ALA A 10 -9.89 -7.16 1.13
N LEU A 11 -8.56 -7.01 1.14
CA LEU A 11 -7.83 -6.30 2.17
C LEU A 11 -8.16 -4.80 2.19
N CYS A 12 -8.23 -4.17 1.01
CA CYS A 12 -8.65 -2.77 0.87
C CYS A 12 -10.08 -2.56 1.37
N TRP A 13 -10.99 -3.48 1.04
CA TRP A 13 -12.37 -3.42 1.53
C TRP A 13 -12.44 -3.56 3.05
N LEU A 14 -11.63 -4.46 3.64
CA LEU A 14 -11.51 -4.60 5.09
C LEU A 14 -10.99 -3.30 5.72
N ASP A 15 -9.96 -2.69 5.14
CA ASP A 15 -9.44 -1.40 5.63
C ASP A 15 -10.51 -0.32 5.64
N TYR A 16 -11.26 -0.21 4.54
CA TYR A 16 -12.33 0.75 4.40
C TYR A 16 -13.45 0.54 5.44
N GLN A 17 -13.92 -0.70 5.59
CA GLN A 17 -15.05 -1.05 6.45
C GLN A 17 -14.72 -1.03 7.94
N PHE A 18 -13.49 -1.35 8.35
CA PHE A 18 -13.16 -1.47 9.78
C PHE A 18 -12.34 -0.29 10.30
N PHE A 19 -11.50 0.32 9.46
CA PHE A 19 -10.52 1.29 9.91
C PHE A 19 -10.66 2.67 9.27
N THR A 20 -11.32 2.83 8.12
CA THR A 20 -11.46 4.16 7.49
C THR A 20 -12.83 4.78 7.73
N GLU A 21 -13.93 4.09 7.38
CA GLU A 21 -15.28 4.68 7.39
C GLU A 21 -16.37 3.88 8.13
N GLY A 22 -16.20 2.60 8.46
CA GLY A 22 -17.31 1.81 9.00
C GLY A 22 -17.54 1.89 10.52
N LEU A 23 -18.61 1.22 10.97
CA LEU A 23 -19.24 1.28 12.30
C LEU A 23 -18.31 1.20 13.53
N LYS A 24 -17.11 0.62 13.40
CA LYS A 24 -16.14 0.47 14.51
C LYS A 24 -15.01 1.50 14.51
N ALA A 25 -14.89 2.33 13.48
CA ALA A 25 -13.82 3.32 13.37
C ALA A 25 -13.88 4.38 14.49
N HIS A 26 -15.09 4.72 14.94
CA HIS A 26 -15.31 5.65 16.07
C HIS A 26 -15.15 4.99 17.45
N LEU A 27 -15.18 3.67 17.53
CA LEU A 27 -15.07 2.90 18.78
C LEU A 27 -13.62 2.48 19.08
N MET A 28 -12.70 2.59 18.11
CA MET A 28 -11.29 2.26 18.30
C MET A 28 -10.46 3.46 18.75
N ALA A 29 -9.62 3.22 19.75
CA ALA A 29 -8.60 4.19 20.16
C ALA A 29 -7.72 4.58 18.95
N PRO A 30 -7.38 5.88 18.80
CA PRO A 30 -6.66 6.38 17.62
C PRO A 30 -5.28 5.72 17.43
N GLN A 31 -4.60 5.33 18.52
CA GLN A 31 -3.34 4.60 18.46
C GLN A 31 -3.50 3.20 17.86
N LYS A 32 -4.52 2.45 18.28
CA LYS A 32 -4.79 1.10 17.75
C LYS A 32 -5.11 1.15 16.26
N ARG A 33 -5.89 2.15 15.83
CA ARG A 33 -6.23 2.37 14.42
C ARG A 33 -4.99 2.61 13.55
N ARG A 34 -4.05 3.46 14.02
CA ARG A 34 -2.78 3.73 13.31
C ARG A 34 -1.94 2.48 13.12
N ILE A 35 -1.82 1.65 14.17
CA ILE A 35 -1.06 0.39 14.11
C ILE A 35 -1.72 -0.59 13.14
N MET A 36 -3.05 -0.70 13.17
CA MET A 36 -3.78 -1.60 12.27
C MET A 36 -3.61 -1.23 10.79
N HIS A 37 -3.64 0.06 10.45
CA HIS A 37 -3.37 0.49 9.08
C HIS A 37 -1.94 0.12 8.62
N LEU A 38 -0.93 0.25 9.49
CA LEU A 38 0.44 -0.16 9.16
C LEU A 38 0.54 -1.68 8.95
N LEU A 39 -0.10 -2.47 9.81
CA LEU A 39 -0.17 -3.92 9.66
C LEU A 39 -0.85 -4.32 8.36
N LEU A 40 -1.94 -3.64 7.99
CA LEU A 40 -2.67 -3.90 6.77
C LEU A 40 -1.84 -3.54 5.53
N LEU A 41 -1.05 -2.45 5.59
CA LEU A 41 -0.08 -2.10 4.55
C LEU A 41 0.98 -3.20 4.37
N CYS A 42 1.48 -3.78 5.47
CA CYS A 42 2.38 -4.94 5.45
C CYS A 42 1.71 -6.17 4.81
N CYS A 43 0.45 -6.45 5.13
CA CYS A 43 -0.31 -7.54 4.52
C CYS A 43 -0.45 -7.35 3.00
N ILE A 44 -0.85 -6.15 2.55
CA ILE A 44 -0.94 -5.81 1.12
C ILE A 44 0.41 -5.98 0.43
N THR A 45 1.49 -5.52 1.07
CA THR A 45 2.86 -5.67 0.56
C THR A 45 3.19 -7.13 0.31
N ALA A 46 2.91 -8.00 1.29
CA ALA A 46 3.17 -9.44 1.22
C ALA A 46 2.30 -10.13 0.14
N THR A 47 1.01 -9.80 0.07
CA THR A 47 0.09 -10.32 -0.95
C THR A 47 0.53 -9.92 -2.35
N GLY A 48 0.93 -8.66 -2.55
CA GLY A 48 1.48 -8.19 -3.81
C GLY A 48 2.78 -8.89 -4.17
N TYR A 49 3.72 -9.01 -3.23
CA TYR A 49 4.97 -9.74 -3.43
C TYR A 49 4.75 -11.18 -3.90
N TRP A 50 3.82 -11.89 -3.25
CA TRP A 50 3.39 -13.23 -3.67
C TRP A 50 2.76 -13.21 -5.07
N GLY A 51 1.91 -12.24 -5.36
CA GLY A 51 1.31 -12.03 -6.68
C GLY A 51 2.33 -11.86 -7.81
N TRP A 52 3.45 -11.18 -7.51
CA TRP A 52 4.56 -10.92 -8.44
C TRP A 52 5.61 -12.04 -8.47
N TYR A 53 5.54 -13.05 -7.60
CA TYR A 53 6.57 -14.09 -7.49
C TYR A 53 6.82 -14.85 -8.81
N ARG A 54 5.76 -15.10 -9.58
CA ARG A 54 5.82 -15.81 -10.88
C ARG A 54 5.87 -14.88 -12.09
N HIS A 55 5.97 -13.56 -11.91
CA HIS A 55 5.95 -12.63 -13.04
C HIS A 55 7.32 -12.62 -13.75
N PRO A 56 7.36 -12.66 -15.10
CA PRO A 56 8.62 -12.74 -15.85
C PRO A 56 9.54 -11.53 -15.61
N MET A 57 8.96 -10.35 -15.41
CA MET A 57 9.73 -9.13 -15.14
C MET A 57 10.04 -8.99 -13.65
N ARG A 58 11.25 -9.43 -13.27
CA ARG A 58 11.75 -9.35 -11.87
C ARG A 58 11.83 -7.92 -11.32
N TRP A 59 11.99 -6.92 -12.19
CA TRP A 59 12.10 -5.52 -11.77
C TRP A 59 10.79 -4.99 -11.14
N ILE A 60 9.63 -5.46 -11.61
CA ILE A 60 8.32 -5.04 -11.06
C ILE A 60 8.19 -5.46 -9.60
N LYS A 61 8.60 -6.70 -9.29
CA LYS A 61 8.62 -7.21 -7.92
C LYS A 61 9.54 -6.36 -7.02
N LYS A 62 10.73 -6.01 -7.50
CA LYS A 62 11.68 -5.16 -6.76
C LYS A 62 11.09 -3.76 -6.52
N LEU A 63 10.50 -3.17 -7.54
CA LEU A 63 9.86 -1.86 -7.46
C LEU A 63 8.69 -1.86 -6.47
N TRP A 64 7.83 -2.88 -6.51
CA TRP A 64 6.75 -3.08 -5.55
C TRP A 64 7.25 -3.05 -4.11
N VAL A 65 8.23 -3.91 -3.79
CA VAL A 65 8.78 -4.01 -2.43
C VAL A 65 9.44 -2.70 -2.01
N PHE A 66 10.22 -2.08 -2.91
CA PHE A 66 10.90 -0.82 -2.63
C PHE A 66 9.93 0.32 -2.29
N LEU A 67 8.89 0.51 -3.11
CA LEU A 67 7.88 1.56 -2.90
C LEU A 67 7.12 1.36 -1.57
N TYR A 68 6.73 0.12 -1.27
CA TYR A 68 6.02 -0.17 -0.01
C TYR A 68 6.93 -0.04 1.22
N LEU A 69 8.19 -0.48 1.15
CA LEU A 69 9.13 -0.28 2.26
C LEU A 69 9.37 1.20 2.58
N ILE A 70 9.59 2.01 1.54
CA ILE A 70 9.75 3.46 1.72
C ILE A 70 8.49 4.08 2.30
N THR A 71 7.31 3.69 1.80
CA THR A 71 6.03 4.21 2.27
C THR A 71 5.78 3.85 3.73
N ILE A 72 6.00 2.59 4.13
CA ILE A 72 5.87 2.13 5.51
C ILE A 72 6.83 2.90 6.41
N PHE A 73 8.08 3.07 5.98
CA PHE A 73 9.09 3.80 6.74
C PHE A 73 8.70 5.27 6.93
N LEU A 74 8.31 5.98 5.85
CA LEU A 74 7.87 7.38 5.91
C LEU A 74 6.66 7.57 6.82
N ILE A 75 5.61 6.78 6.63
CA ILE A 75 4.39 6.86 7.45
C ILE A 75 4.71 6.53 8.91
N GLY A 76 5.54 5.52 9.16
CA GLY A 76 5.97 5.13 10.50
C GLY A 76 6.74 6.24 11.21
N CYS A 77 7.76 6.82 10.57
CA CYS A 77 8.56 7.90 11.11
C CYS A 77 7.72 9.16 11.38
N ILE A 78 6.89 9.58 10.41
CA ILE A 78 6.03 10.76 10.58
C ILE A 78 5.00 10.50 11.68
N GLY A 79 4.41 9.32 11.74
CA GLY A 79 3.47 8.94 12.78
C GLY A 79 4.08 8.95 14.18
N LEU A 80 5.32 8.48 14.33
CA LEU A 80 6.06 8.51 15.60
C LEU A 80 6.43 9.94 16.01
N LEU A 81 6.98 10.73 15.09
CA LEU A 81 7.34 12.13 15.34
C LEU A 81 6.12 12.97 15.70
N GLN A 82 5.00 12.77 15.00
CA GLN A 82 3.76 13.47 15.31
C GLN A 82 3.21 13.06 16.69
N TRP A 83 3.34 11.79 17.06
CA TRP A 83 2.88 11.33 18.37
C TRP A 83 3.69 11.92 19.52
N GLN A 84 5.02 12.00 19.38
CA GLN A 84 5.92 12.45 20.43
C GLN A 84 6.02 13.98 20.53
N TYR A 85 6.07 14.66 19.38
CA TYR A 85 6.47 16.07 19.31
C TYR A 85 5.43 17.00 18.65
N GLN A 86 4.36 16.46 18.04
CA GLN A 86 3.34 17.22 17.32
C GLN A 86 3.89 18.24 16.31
N LEU A 87 4.92 17.84 15.55
CA LEU A 87 5.70 18.74 14.69
C LEU A 87 5.00 19.15 13.39
N PHE A 88 4.00 18.40 12.95
CA PHE A 88 3.40 18.56 11.62
C PHE A 88 1.99 19.14 11.70
N ASP A 89 1.74 20.11 10.83
CA ASP A 89 0.43 20.70 10.61
C ASP A 89 -0.52 19.76 9.86
N HIS A 90 -1.82 20.07 9.92
CA HIS A 90 -2.89 19.30 9.31
C HIS A 90 -2.67 19.03 7.81
N ASN A 91 -2.17 20.02 7.07
CA ASN A 91 -1.89 19.87 5.63
C ASN A 91 -0.90 18.74 5.34
N VAL A 92 0.15 18.60 6.16
CA VAL A 92 1.16 17.54 5.98
C VAL A 92 0.55 16.18 6.34
N LEU A 93 -0.25 16.13 7.40
CA LEU A 93 -0.93 14.91 7.84
C LEU A 93 -1.94 14.40 6.80
N ASP A 94 -2.63 15.31 6.11
CA ASP A 94 -3.58 14.98 5.04
C ASP A 94 -2.89 14.37 3.82
N VAL A 95 -1.71 14.88 3.44
CA VAL A 95 -0.91 14.27 2.37
C VAL A 95 -0.49 12.85 2.75
N ILE A 96 -0.02 12.64 3.98
CA ILE A 96 0.36 11.31 4.47
C ILE A 96 -0.84 10.36 4.52
N PHE A 97 -2.01 10.86 4.90
CA PHE A 97 -3.27 10.12 4.84
C PHE A 97 -3.61 9.70 3.39
N GLY A 98 -3.49 10.61 2.43
CA GLY A 98 -3.72 10.32 1.01
C GLY A 98 -2.75 9.29 0.44
N VAL A 99 -1.46 9.40 0.76
CA VAL A 99 -0.44 8.41 0.39
C VAL A 99 -0.82 7.04 0.94
N ARG A 100 -1.18 6.95 2.23
CA ARG A 100 -1.60 5.69 2.85
C ARG A 100 -2.79 5.06 2.13
N ILE A 101 -3.83 5.84 1.83
CA ILE A 101 -5.03 5.33 1.11
C ILE A 101 -4.64 4.81 -0.27
N PHE A 102 -3.82 5.57 -1.00
CA PHE A 102 -3.37 5.13 -2.31
C PHE A 102 -2.64 3.78 -2.25
N PHE A 103 -1.71 3.61 -1.30
CA PHE A 103 -0.98 2.35 -1.11
C PHE A 103 -1.80 1.22 -0.48
N CYS A 104 -2.89 1.51 0.23
CA CYS A 104 -3.87 0.51 0.66
C CYS A 104 -4.83 0.07 -0.44
N SER A 105 -4.95 0.86 -1.52
CA SER A 105 -5.87 0.57 -2.61
C SER A 105 -5.32 -0.51 -3.56
N PRO A 106 -6.16 -1.10 -4.43
CA PRO A 106 -5.69 -1.97 -5.52
C PRO A 106 -4.96 -1.21 -6.65
N ALA A 107 -4.96 0.13 -6.62
CA ALA A 107 -4.42 0.95 -7.72
C ALA A 107 -2.92 0.74 -7.97
N PRO A 108 -2.01 0.71 -6.97
CA PRO A 108 -0.58 0.50 -7.22
C PRO A 108 -0.32 -0.84 -7.92
N PHE A 109 -1.07 -1.88 -7.57
CA PHE A 109 -0.93 -3.20 -8.18
C PHE A 109 -1.34 -3.15 -9.66
N PHE A 110 -2.46 -2.49 -9.95
CA PHE A 110 -2.96 -2.32 -11.31
C PHE A 110 -2.06 -1.45 -12.18
N ILE A 111 -1.52 -0.35 -11.62
CA ILE A 111 -0.58 0.53 -12.31
C ILE A 111 0.70 -0.23 -12.69
N LEU A 112 1.30 -0.98 -11.75
CA LEU A 112 2.46 -1.79 -12.04
C LEU A 112 2.18 -2.90 -13.06
N TYR A 113 0.97 -3.45 -13.05
CA TYR A 113 0.53 -4.42 -14.05
C TYR A 113 0.50 -3.82 -15.46
N ILE A 114 -0.09 -2.64 -15.62
CA ILE A 114 -0.11 -1.92 -16.91
C ILE A 114 1.32 -1.58 -17.35
N LEU A 115 2.14 -1.02 -16.45
CA LEU A 115 3.54 -0.70 -16.75
C LEU A 115 4.33 -1.93 -17.18
N GLY A 116 4.11 -3.07 -16.53
CA GLY A 116 4.72 -4.33 -16.94
C GLY A 116 4.31 -4.78 -18.33
N ARG A 117 3.02 -4.63 -18.68
CA ARG A 117 2.52 -4.98 -20.01
C ARG A 117 3.10 -4.06 -21.09
N LEU A 118 3.15 -2.75 -20.84
CA LEU A 118 3.71 -1.76 -21.76
C LEU A 118 5.22 -1.94 -21.94
N ALA A 119 5.97 -2.16 -20.86
CA ALA A 119 7.41 -2.43 -20.95
C ALA A 119 7.70 -3.71 -21.75
N GLY A 120 6.83 -4.71 -21.65
CA GLY A 120 6.92 -5.96 -22.42
C GLY A 120 6.63 -5.78 -23.91
N SER A 121 5.74 -4.86 -24.30
CA SER A 121 5.48 -4.55 -25.71
C SER A 121 6.57 -3.71 -26.36
N ILE A 122 7.34 -2.96 -25.58
CA ILE A 122 8.40 -2.07 -26.08
C ILE A 122 9.74 -2.81 -26.22
N SER A 123 10.00 -3.87 -25.45
CA SER A 123 11.17 -4.73 -25.67
C SER A 123 10.93 -5.56 -26.91
N PRO A 124 11.56 -5.25 -28.07
CA PRO A 124 11.43 -6.11 -29.22
C PRO A 124 12.06 -7.45 -28.85
N THR A 125 11.36 -8.49 -29.22
CA THR A 125 11.84 -9.86 -29.38
C THR A 125 13.33 -9.85 -29.74
N LYS A 126 14.20 -10.24 -28.79
CA LYS A 126 15.44 -10.92 -29.17
C LYS A 126 15.00 -12.30 -29.65
N GLN A 127 14.62 -12.38 -30.92
CA GLN A 127 14.59 -13.65 -31.65
C GLN A 127 16.02 -14.17 -31.76
#